data_AF-A0A9J6BBV5-F1
#
_entry.id   AF-A0A9J6BBV5-F1
#
_cell.length_a   1.000
_cell.length_b   1.000
_cell.length_c   1.000
_cell.angle_alpha   90.00
_cell.angle_beta   90.00
_cell.angle_gamma   90.00
#
_symmetry.space_group_name_H-M   'P 1'
#
loop_
_entity.id
_entity.type
_entity.pdbx_description
1 polymer ?
#
loop_
_entity_poly.entity_id
_entity_poly.type
_entity_poly.pdbx_seq_one_letter_code
_entity_poly.pdbx_strand_id
1 'polypeptide(L)' 'MKFLFFISAIFVAFFVSTTESRSCNKICPQYCTTMCFYFNNGKCKQICNSCLADVYACQNHLKIVKSVNSACPTSCL' A
#
# COMPACT_ATOMS: atom_id res chain seq x y z
N MET A 1 1.85 -18.45 -52.16
CA MET A 1 1.85 -19.91 -51.87
C MET A 1 2.58 -20.08 -50.55
N LYS A 2 2.17 -20.81 -49.53
CA LYS A 2 1.04 -21.72 -49.32
C LYS A 2 0.79 -21.76 -47.79
N PHE A 3 -0.47 -22.00 -47.47
CA PHE A 3 -1.18 -22.05 -46.18
C PHE A 3 -0.65 -23.07 -45.14
N LEU A 4 -0.84 -22.70 -43.86
CA LEU A 4 -1.26 -23.53 -42.68
C LEU A 4 -0.29 -24.62 -42.15
N PHE A 5 -0.23 -25.03 -40.87
CA PHE A 5 -0.89 -24.85 -39.55
C PHE A 5 0.24 -25.24 -38.53
N PHE A 6 0.41 -24.65 -37.34
CA PHE A 6 -0.17 -25.10 -36.06
C PHE A 6 0.38 -24.13 -34.98
N ILE A 7 -0.46 -23.25 -34.42
CA ILE A 7 -1.01 -23.36 -33.05
C ILE A 7 0.07 -23.42 -31.95
N SER A 8 0.34 -22.27 -31.34
CA SER A 8 0.05 -22.15 -29.91
C SER A 8 -0.11 -20.68 -29.54
N ALA A 9 -1.21 -20.42 -28.85
CA ALA A 9 -1.73 -19.13 -28.43
C ALA A 9 -0.71 -18.27 -27.66
N ILE A 10 0.10 -17.53 -28.39
CA ILE A 10 0.96 -16.48 -27.86
C ILE A 10 0.50 -15.23 -28.62
N PHE A 11 0.16 -14.15 -27.92
CA PHE A 11 -0.48 -12.94 -28.45
C PHE A 11 -2.00 -12.99 -28.64
N VAL A 12 -2.73 -13.09 -27.54
CA VAL A 12 -3.72 -12.03 -27.28
C VAL A 12 -3.46 -11.57 -25.86
N ALA A 13 -3.17 -10.28 -25.75
CA ALA A 13 -2.95 -9.56 -24.51
C ALA A 13 -3.93 -10.03 -23.44
N PHE A 14 -3.44 -10.93 -22.59
CA PHE A 14 -3.89 -11.00 -21.22
C PHE A 14 -3.55 -9.63 -20.65
N PHE A 15 -4.51 -8.72 -20.74
CA PHE A 15 -4.71 -7.71 -19.72
C PHE A 15 -4.92 -8.48 -18.41
N VAL A 16 -3.83 -9.05 -17.88
CA VAL A 16 -3.62 -9.15 -16.46
C VAL A 16 -3.60 -7.69 -16.03
N SER A 17 -4.79 -7.13 -15.88
CA SER A 17 -5.02 -6.22 -14.78
C SER A 17 -4.64 -7.03 -13.57
N THR A 18 -3.37 -6.94 -13.17
CA THR A 18 -3.01 -7.04 -11.78
C THR A 18 -3.79 -5.92 -11.11
N THR A 19 -5.07 -6.15 -10.82
CA THR A 19 -5.56 -5.81 -9.50
C THR A 19 -4.73 -6.69 -8.56
N GLU A 20 -3.48 -6.27 -8.36
CA GLU A 20 -2.76 -6.47 -7.13
C GLU A 20 -3.69 -5.84 -6.10
N SER A 21 -4.70 -6.60 -5.67
CA SER A 21 -5.18 -6.48 -4.31
C SER A 21 -3.93 -6.74 -3.50
N ARG A 22 -3.16 -5.69 -3.25
CA ARG A 22 -2.14 -5.67 -2.21
C ARG A 22 -2.91 -6.15 -1.01
N SER A 23 -2.74 -7.42 -0.69
CA SER A 23 -3.33 -7.98 0.50
C SER A 23 -2.63 -7.22 1.62
N CYS A 24 -3.24 -6.14 2.08
CA CYS A 24 -2.80 -5.33 3.21
C CYS A 24 -3.07 -6.12 4.48
N ASN A 25 -2.72 -7.40 4.50
CA ASN A 25 -2.93 -8.32 5.59
C ASN A 25 -1.64 -8.37 6.40
N LYS A 26 -1.50 -7.44 7.34
CA LYS A 26 -0.51 -7.55 8.40
C LYS A 26 -1.27 -7.80 9.70
N ILE A 27 -1.11 -9.00 10.26
CA ILE A 27 -1.42 -9.26 11.66
C ILE A 27 -0.50 -8.35 12.46
N CYS A 28 -1.08 -7.36 13.15
CA CYS A 28 -0.31 -6.41 13.94
C CYS A 28 -0.38 -6.74 15.43
N PRO A 29 0.74 -6.56 16.16
CA PRO A 29 0.74 -6.68 17.60
C PRO A 29 -0.16 -5.59 18.23
N GLN A 30 -0.79 -5.93 19.35
CA GLN A 30 -1.78 -5.07 20.01
C GLN A 30 -1.17 -4.00 20.95
N TYR A 31 0.14 -3.78 20.94
CA TYR A 31 0.72 -2.68 21.70
C TYR A 31 0.37 -1.34 21.04
N CYS A 32 0.04 -0.35 21.87
CA CYS A 32 -0.24 1.00 21.42
C CYS A 32 0.71 1.99 22.09
N THR A 33 1.47 2.69 21.25
CA THR A 33 2.33 3.81 21.61
C THR A 33 1.88 5.04 20.84
N THR A 34 1.91 6.19 21.49
CA THR A 34 1.60 7.47 20.85
C THR A 34 2.66 7.80 19.80
N MET A 35 2.35 7.51 18.54
CA MET A 35 3.18 7.83 17.39
C MET A 35 2.39 8.60 16.35
N CYS A 36 3.05 9.56 15.72
CA CYS A 36 2.53 10.27 14.57
C CYS A 36 3.26 9.85 13.31
N PHE A 37 2.50 9.45 12.29
CA PHE A 37 3.01 9.09 10.98
C PHE A 37 2.63 10.16 9.98
N TYR A 38 3.61 10.63 9.22
CA TYR A 38 3.44 11.54 8.10
C TYR A 38 3.43 10.74 6.82
N PHE A 39 2.52 11.09 5.91
CA PHE A 39 2.35 10.43 4.62
C PHE A 39 2.75 11.36 3.47
N ASN A 40 3.05 10.76 2.33
CA ASN A 40 3.45 11.46 1.11
C ASN A 40 2.41 12.42 0.53
N ASN A 41 1.18 12.42 1.04
CA ASN A 41 0.10 13.34 0.64
C ASN A 41 -0.01 14.57 1.55
N GLY A 42 0.98 14.83 2.40
CA GLY A 42 0.97 15.93 3.37
C GLY A 42 0.07 15.69 4.59
N LYS A 43 -0.64 14.56 4.66
CA LYS A 43 -1.44 14.20 5.84
C LYS A 43 -0.54 13.54 6.88
N CYS A 44 -0.91 13.71 8.14
CA CYS A 44 -0.36 12.97 9.25
C CYS A 44 -1.48 12.37 10.10
N LYS A 45 -1.22 11.21 10.71
CA LYS A 45 -2.20 10.49 11.50
C LYS A 45 -1.55 9.87 12.72
N GLN A 46 -2.26 9.96 13.84
CA GLN A 46 -1.86 9.29 15.05
C GLN A 46 -2.21 7.81 14.95
N ILE A 47 -1.21 6.96 15.06
CA ILE A 47 -1.35 5.51 14.90
C ILE A 47 -0.53 4.83 15.99
N CYS A 48 -1.10 3.79 16.59
CA CYS A 48 -0.54 3.09 17.74
C CYS A 48 0.83 2.46 17.51
N ASN A 49 1.13 2.01 16.30
CA ASN A 49 2.40 1.39 15.96
C ASN A 49 2.66 1.42 14.45
N SER A 50 3.91 1.13 14.06
CA SER A 50 4.34 1.13 12.66
C SER A 50 3.63 0.08 11.81
N CYS A 51 3.25 -1.06 12.40
CA CYS A 51 2.52 -2.10 11.66
C CYS A 51 1.14 -1.61 11.21
N LEU A 52 0.39 -0.99 12.11
CA LEU A 52 -0.91 -0.38 11.80
C LEU A 52 -0.75 0.79 10.83
N ALA A 53 0.37 1.53 10.92
CA ALA A 53 0.66 2.60 9.99
C ALA A 53 0.91 2.08 8.57
N ASP A 54 1.63 0.96 8.43
CA ASP A 54 1.83 0.29 7.14
C ASP A 54 0.51 -0.24 6.56
N VAL A 55 -0.36 -0.84 7.39
CA VAL A 55 -1.68 -1.29 6.95
C VAL A 55 -2.50 -0.11 6.46
N TYR A 56 -2.52 0.98 7.22
CA TYR A 56 -3.21 2.20 6.83
C TYR A 56 -2.64 2.78 5.52
N ALA A 57 -1.31 2.85 5.40
CA ALA A 57 -0.65 3.32 4.19
C ALA A 57 -1.02 2.46 2.98
N CYS A 58 -0.99 1.13 3.15
CA CYS A 58 -1.35 0.17 2.12
C CYS A 58 -2.81 0.32 1.68
N GLN A 59 -3.76 0.38 2.61
CA GLN A 59 -5.19 0.53 2.33
C GLN A 59 -5.55 1.86 1.66
N ASN A 60 -4.80 2.92 1.94
CA ASN A 60 -5.06 4.25 1.40
C ASN A 60 -4.15 4.59 0.21
N HIS A 61 -3.36 3.63 -0.29
CA HIS A 61 -2.35 3.85 -1.34
C HIS A 61 -1.38 4.99 -1.03
N LEU A 62 -1.05 5.17 0.26
CA LEU A 62 -0.11 6.16 0.76
C LEU A 62 1.26 5.54 1.02
N LYS A 63 2.27 6.39 1.18
CA LYS A 63 3.60 6.02 1.67
C LYS A 63 3.90 6.80 2.93
N ILE A 64 4.40 6.11 3.95
CA ILE A 64 4.91 6.76 5.17
C ILE A 64 6.22 7.46 4.80
N VAL A 65 6.31 8.75 5.05
CA VAL A 65 7.53 9.55 4.80
C VAL A 65 8.32 9.81 6.08
N LYS A 66 7.64 9.85 7.23
CA LYS A 66 8.26 10.11 8.53
C LYS A 66 7.39 9.55 9.64
N SER A 67 8.01 9.12 10.74
CA SER A 67 7.34 8.82 12.00
C SER A 67 8.01 9.56 13.15
N VAL A 68 7.23 9.94 14.16
CA VAL A 68 7.71 10.55 15.42
C VAL A 68 6.99 9.91 16.60
N ASN A 69 7.73 9.69 17.69
CA ASN A 69 7.20 9.09 18.93
C ASN A 69 6.54 10.15 19.82
N SER A 70 5.60 10.89 19.23
CA SER A 70 4.84 11.95 19.89
C SER A 70 3.44 12.04 19.28
N ALA A 71 2.56 12.82 19.90
CA ALA A 71 1.28 13.16 19.31
C ALA A 71 1.47 13.86 17.96
N CYS A 72 0.48 13.72 17.07
CA CYS A 72 0.48 14.48 15.83
C CYS A 72 0.20 15.96 16.10
N PRO A 73 0.81 16.88 15.34
CA PRO A 73 0.39 18.27 15.35
C PRO A 73 -1.06 18.39 14.85
N THR A 74 -1.74 19.46 15.24
CA THR A 74 -3.13 19.75 14.83
C THR A 74 -3.28 19.91 13.31
N SER A 75 -2.20 20.33 12.65
CA SER A 75 -2.08 20.44 11.20
C SER A 75 -0.79 19.78 10.71
N CYS A 76 -0.91 19.06 9.61
CA CYS A 76 0.19 18.40 8.91
C CYS A 76 0.51 19.25 7.67
N LEU A 77 1.79 19.51 7.43
CA LEU A 77 2.28 20.44 6.41
C LEU A 77 2.48 19.75 5.06
#